data_AF-A0A6S7FSR5-F1
#
_entry.id   AF-A0A6S7FSR5-F1
#
_cell.length_a   1.000
_cell.length_b   1.000
_cell.length_c   1.000
_cell.angle_alpha   90.00
_cell.angle_beta   90.00
_cell.angle_gamma   90.00
#
_symmetry.space_group_name_H-M   'P 1'
#
loop_
_entity.id
_entity.type
_entity.pdbx_description
1 polymer ?
#
loop_
_entity_poly.entity_id
_entity_poly.type
_entity_poly.pdbx_seq_one_letter_code
_entity_poly.pdbx_strand_id
1 'polypeptide(L)'
;MAPPRDTPTFSYEITANVPNVSSPEAEKVSFSKDRKHLKCVWPDGHESEYHLEWLRNNRMPEREELRKHFNTDSLVKDDLILWDAGMLQDKIPLYDCKAVMNDDTTLFKYLYSLYQYGLVLLDDGPVRQDFLFELATRIGWFQKTYLGDINNLKVEDNPISVGCTAKGLYIHTDLPYLRSSPDIQALHCLEQSPSGGMSTFADGFHAVKQLKRDSPDAFRVLTTFPMRFYDEGVADFGEYCFGFSAPMIKMLD
;
A
#
# COMPACT_ATOMS: atom_id res chain seq x y z
N MET A 1 -27.25 7.36 -36.36
CA MET A 1 -26.21 8.12 -35.63
C MET A 1 -26.90 8.93 -34.55
N ALA A 2 -26.82 8.51 -33.29
CA ALA A 2 -27.30 9.28 -32.15
C ALA A 2 -26.16 10.20 -31.66
N PRO A 3 -26.46 11.41 -31.14
CA PRO A 3 -25.41 12.31 -30.65
C PRO A 3 -24.80 11.78 -29.35
N PRO A 4 -23.55 12.16 -29.02
CA PRO A 4 -22.92 11.76 -27.77
C PRO A 4 -23.70 12.36 -26.59
N ARG A 5 -23.94 11.56 -25.55
CA ARG A 5 -24.44 12.06 -24.27
C ARG A 5 -23.27 12.66 -23.50
N ASP A 6 -23.35 13.94 -23.21
CA ASP A 6 -22.46 14.61 -22.26
C ASP A 6 -22.52 13.88 -20.92
N THR A 7 -21.41 13.26 -20.54
CA THR A 7 -21.25 12.65 -19.23
C THR A 7 -20.69 13.73 -18.31
N PRO A 8 -21.38 14.16 -17.25
CA PRO A 8 -20.84 15.16 -16.35
C PRO A 8 -19.62 14.57 -15.65
N THR A 9 -18.44 15.14 -15.91
CA THR A 9 -17.23 14.83 -15.14
C THR A 9 -17.36 15.54 -13.79
N PHE A 10 -17.73 14.80 -12.75
CA PHE A 10 -17.64 15.31 -11.39
C PHE A 10 -16.19 15.20 -10.94
N SER A 11 -15.41 16.25 -11.16
CA SER A 11 -14.14 16.44 -10.46
C SER A 11 -14.46 16.85 -9.02
N TYR A 12 -14.29 15.93 -8.08
CA TYR A 12 -14.11 16.32 -6.68
C TYR A 12 -12.68 16.82 -6.56
N GLU A 13 -12.46 18.12 -6.74
CA GLU A 13 -11.33 18.75 -6.08
C GLU A 13 -11.59 18.64 -4.58
N ILE A 14 -10.81 17.81 -3.87
CA ILE A 14 -10.59 18.04 -2.44
C ILE A 14 -9.62 19.22 -2.36
N THR A 15 -10.08 20.40 -2.80
CA THR A 15 -9.60 21.62 -2.19
C THR A 15 -10.04 21.49 -0.74
N ALA A 16 -9.09 21.43 0.18
CA ALA A 16 -9.34 21.90 1.52
C ALA A 16 -9.63 23.41 1.43
N ASN A 17 -10.79 23.76 0.87
CA ASN A 17 -11.54 24.93 1.26
C ASN A 17 -11.93 24.65 2.70
N VAL A 18 -10.97 24.80 3.61
CA VAL A 18 -11.28 25.19 4.97
C VAL A 18 -12.03 26.51 4.74
N PRO A 19 -13.36 26.55 4.93
CA PRO A 19 -14.06 27.81 4.86
C PRO A 19 -13.35 28.74 5.82
N ASN A 20 -13.48 30.05 5.63
CA ASN A 20 -12.99 31.05 6.56
C ASN A 20 -13.80 30.98 7.89
N VAL A 21 -13.86 29.80 8.51
CA VAL A 21 -14.33 29.56 9.86
C VAL A 21 -13.23 30.16 10.70
N SER A 22 -13.52 31.31 11.32
CA SER A 22 -12.72 31.78 12.44
C SER A 22 -12.47 30.58 13.35
N SER A 23 -11.21 30.15 13.46
CA SER A 23 -10.86 29.05 14.34
C SER A 23 -11.49 29.34 15.70
N PRO A 24 -12.23 28.41 16.30
CA PRO A 24 -12.90 28.69 17.57
C PRO A 24 -11.83 29.12 18.58
N GLU A 25 -11.97 30.32 19.12
CA GLU A 25 -11.08 30.84 20.16
C GLU A 25 -11.67 30.50 21.51
N ALA A 26 -10.87 29.87 22.37
CA ALA A 26 -11.26 29.65 23.75
C ALA A 26 -11.36 31.01 24.45
N GLU A 27 -12.47 31.24 25.15
CA GLU A 27 -12.69 32.45 25.96
C GLU A 27 -11.71 32.50 27.14
N LYS A 28 -11.38 31.32 27.69
CA LYS A 28 -10.41 31.19 28.78
C LYS A 28 -9.54 29.97 28.59
N VAL A 29 -8.23 30.17 28.78
CA VAL A 29 -7.24 29.10 28.76
C VAL A 29 -6.47 29.11 30.08
N SER A 30 -6.32 27.95 30.70
CA SER A 30 -5.55 27.81 31.94
C SER A 30 -4.88 26.45 32.04
N PHE A 31 -3.83 26.35 32.84
CA PHE A 31 -3.19 25.06 33.12
C PHE A 31 -3.78 24.45 34.38
N SER A 32 -3.88 23.12 34.41
CA SER A 32 -4.15 22.38 35.65
C SER A 32 -3.05 22.63 36.70
N LYS A 33 -3.37 22.39 37.98
CA LYS A 33 -2.42 22.63 39.09
C LYS A 33 -1.11 21.83 38.95
N ASP A 34 -1.18 20.63 38.38
CA ASP A 34 -0.04 19.76 38.10
C ASP A 34 0.69 20.11 36.78
N ARG A 35 0.19 21.11 36.04
CA ARG A 35 0.68 21.52 34.72
C ARG A 35 0.77 20.39 33.69
N LYS A 36 -0.06 19.37 33.81
CA LYS A 36 -0.15 18.29 32.81
C LYS A 36 -1.26 18.50 31.80
N HIS A 37 -2.20 19.40 32.07
CA HIS A 37 -3.36 19.62 31.22
C HIS A 37 -3.57 21.11 30.90
N LEU A 38 -4.08 21.36 29.70
CA LEU A 38 -4.62 22.63 29.25
C LEU A 38 -6.15 22.59 29.35
N LYS A 39 -6.74 23.51 30.10
CA LYS A 39 -8.19 23.69 30.22
C LYS A 39 -8.63 24.87 29.36
N CYS A 40 -9.61 24.62 28.50
CA CYS A 40 -10.24 25.60 27.63
C CYS A 40 -11.71 25.75 28.03
N VAL A 41 -12.16 26.99 28.22
CA VAL A 41 -13.59 27.34 28.32
C VAL A 41 -13.96 28.05 27.02
N TRP A 42 -15.02 27.60 26.38
CA TRP A 42 -15.47 28.10 25.08
C TRP A 42 -16.62 29.11 25.23
N PRO A 43 -16.92 29.94 24.21
CA PRO A 43 -17.94 30.98 24.30
C PRO A 43 -19.37 30.49 24.59
N ASP A 44 -19.66 29.22 24.35
CA ASP A 44 -20.95 28.57 24.68
C ASP A 44 -20.99 27.99 26.10
N GLY A 45 -19.91 28.18 26.87
CA GLY A 45 -19.73 27.63 28.21
C GLY A 45 -19.25 26.18 28.22
N HIS A 46 -18.97 25.56 27.06
CA HIS A 46 -18.34 24.24 27.03
C HIS A 46 -16.95 24.29 27.67
N GLU A 47 -16.58 23.24 28.41
CA GLU A 47 -15.26 23.09 28.98
C GLU A 47 -14.58 21.85 28.40
N SER A 48 -13.33 21.99 27.97
CA SER A 48 -12.50 20.90 27.47
C SER A 48 -11.15 20.89 28.17
N GLU A 49 -10.60 19.70 28.39
CA GLU A 49 -9.29 19.50 29.01
C GLU A 49 -8.43 18.58 28.14
N TYR A 50 -7.19 19.02 27.86
CA TYR A 50 -6.26 18.31 26.99
C TYR A 50 -4.95 18.04 27.72
N HIS A 51 -4.49 16.79 27.71
CA HIS A 51 -3.16 16.46 28.22
C HIS A 51 -2.08 17.11 27.34
N LEU A 52 -1.08 17.75 27.94
CA LEU A 52 -0.04 18.50 27.19
C LEU A 52 0.79 17.58 26.28
N GLU A 53 1.00 16.32 26.68
CA GLU A 53 1.66 15.34 25.82
C GLU A 53 0.83 15.01 24.59
N TRP A 54 -0.50 14.91 24.74
CA TRP A 54 -1.40 14.71 23.61
C TRP A 54 -1.35 15.92 22.67
N LEU A 55 -1.42 17.15 23.20
CA LEU A 55 -1.30 18.37 22.39
C LEU A 55 0.04 18.45 21.65
N ARG A 56 1.13 18.03 22.29
CA ARG A 56 2.46 17.99 21.67
C ARG A 56 2.53 16.94 20.57
N ASN A 57 1.98 15.75 20.80
CA ASN A 57 1.99 14.64 19.84
C ASN A 57 1.00 14.84 18.68
N ASN A 58 -0.03 15.66 18.87
CA ASN A 58 -1.06 15.99 17.88
C ASN A 58 -0.97 17.45 17.44
N ARG A 59 0.19 18.10 17.65
CA ARG A 59 0.41 19.47 17.19
C ARG A 59 0.26 19.49 15.67
N MET A 60 -0.48 20.45 15.14
CA MET A 60 -0.49 20.68 13.70
C MET A 60 0.93 21.06 13.29
N PRO A 61 1.60 20.31 12.41
CA PRO A 61 2.94 20.66 11.97
C PRO A 61 2.92 22.04 11.31
N GLU A 62 3.94 22.85 11.59
CA GLU A 62 4.08 24.15 10.91
C GLU A 62 4.21 23.93 9.40
N ARG A 63 3.76 24.89 8.59
CA ARG A 63 3.77 24.79 7.11
C ARG A 63 5.15 24.44 6.54
N GLU A 64 6.21 24.79 7.26
CA GLU A 64 7.60 24.51 6.91
C GLU A 64 8.10 23.14 7.40
N GLU A 65 7.54 22.59 8.50
CA GLU A 65 7.73 21.19 8.90
C GLU A 65 6.91 20.24 8.03
N LEU A 66 5.72 20.64 7.58
CA LEU A 66 4.93 19.93 6.58
C LEU A 66 5.74 19.74 5.29
N ARG A 67 6.44 20.78 4.80
CA ARG A 67 7.32 20.65 3.62
C ARG A 67 8.56 19.75 3.84
N LYS A 68 8.88 19.41 5.09
CA LYS A 68 10.03 18.56 5.44
C LYS A 68 9.63 17.10 5.75
N HIS A 69 8.43 16.87 6.31
CA HIS A 69 7.87 15.55 6.61
C HIS A 69 6.97 15.02 5.48
N PHE A 70 6.36 15.90 4.68
CA PHE A 70 6.05 15.53 3.31
C PHE A 70 7.36 15.68 2.58
N ASN A 71 8.08 14.57 2.42
CA ASN A 71 9.07 14.45 1.37
C ASN A 71 8.48 15.17 0.13
N THR A 72 9.14 16.21 -0.36
CA THR A 72 8.62 17.00 -1.50
C THR A 72 8.44 16.16 -2.77
N ASP A 73 8.87 14.90 -2.73
CA ASP A 73 8.33 13.78 -3.51
C ASP A 73 7.14 13.14 -2.78
N SER A 74 5.90 13.47 -3.18
CA SER A 74 4.63 12.89 -2.68
C SER A 74 4.44 11.39 -3.01
N LEU A 75 5.53 10.63 -3.05
CA LEU A 75 5.58 9.24 -3.46
C LEU A 75 5.75 8.28 -2.27
N VAL A 76 6.35 8.73 -1.16
CA VAL A 76 6.92 7.84 -0.13
C VAL A 76 6.71 8.41 1.27
N LYS A 77 6.18 7.61 2.21
CA LYS A 77 6.06 7.94 3.64
C LYS A 77 7.44 7.87 4.34
N ASP A 78 7.63 8.65 5.41
CA ASP A 78 8.94 8.87 6.06
C ASP A 78 9.70 7.61 6.53
N ASP A 79 8.98 6.53 6.86
CA ASP A 79 9.59 5.30 7.38
C ASP A 79 9.98 4.28 6.31
N LEU A 80 9.66 4.54 5.04
CA LEU A 80 9.96 3.62 3.94
C LEU A 80 11.44 3.68 3.56
N ILE A 81 12.03 2.51 3.36
CA ILE A 81 13.43 2.35 2.97
C ILE A 81 13.45 1.97 1.50
N LEU A 82 13.82 2.91 0.64
CA LEU A 82 13.99 2.63 -0.79
C LEU A 82 15.28 1.84 -1.03
N TRP A 83 15.21 0.80 -1.86
CA TRP A 83 16.32 -0.14 -2.04
C TRP A 83 16.60 -0.48 -3.50
N ASP A 84 17.84 -0.89 -3.75
CA ASP A 84 18.28 -1.53 -4.98
C ASP A 84 18.86 -2.93 -4.68
N ALA A 85 19.33 -3.61 -5.72
CA ALA A 85 19.94 -4.93 -5.58
C ALA A 85 21.21 -4.91 -4.70
N GLY A 86 22.00 -3.83 -4.73
CA GLY A 86 23.20 -3.71 -3.87
C GLY A 86 22.86 -3.66 -2.39
N MET A 87 21.66 -3.20 -2.04
CA MET A 87 21.16 -3.13 -0.68
C MET A 87 20.51 -4.43 -0.19
N LEU A 88 19.55 -4.99 -0.94
CA LEU A 88 18.72 -6.11 -0.47
C LEU A 88 19.11 -7.50 -1.00
N GLN A 89 19.98 -7.62 -2.00
CA GLN A 89 20.43 -8.94 -2.46
C GLN A 89 21.01 -9.72 -1.28
N ASP A 90 20.47 -10.91 -1.03
CA ASP A 90 20.81 -11.82 0.07
C ASP A 90 20.60 -11.25 1.49
N LYS A 91 19.91 -10.12 1.61
CA LYS A 91 19.63 -9.40 2.86
C LYS A 91 18.15 -9.06 3.04
N ILE A 92 17.27 -9.69 2.27
CA ILE A 92 15.82 -9.56 2.45
C ILE A 92 15.49 -10.00 3.89
N PRO A 93 14.74 -9.21 4.67
CA PRO A 93 14.39 -9.59 6.05
C PRO A 93 13.72 -10.96 6.09
N LEU A 94 14.31 -11.88 6.85
CA LEU A 94 13.87 -13.28 6.97
C LEU A 94 13.42 -13.56 8.39
N TYR A 95 12.27 -14.20 8.54
CA TYR A 95 11.66 -14.52 9.83
C TYR A 95 11.20 -15.98 9.90
N ASP A 96 11.43 -16.61 11.05
CA ASP A 96 10.90 -17.93 11.38
C ASP A 96 9.38 -17.92 11.41
N CYS A 97 8.76 -18.79 10.60
CA CYS A 97 7.32 -18.94 10.52
C CYS A 97 6.69 -19.17 11.89
N LYS A 98 7.24 -20.09 12.67
CA LYS A 98 6.67 -20.46 13.96
C LYS A 98 6.69 -19.28 14.94
N ALA A 99 7.76 -18.49 14.96
CA ALA A 99 7.88 -17.30 15.79
C ALA A 99 6.87 -16.23 15.37
N VAL A 100 6.71 -15.95 14.07
CA VAL A 100 5.69 -15.00 13.57
C VAL A 100 4.28 -15.43 13.97
N MET A 101 3.99 -16.73 13.89
CA MET A 101 2.67 -17.27 14.23
C MET A 101 2.35 -17.23 15.72
N ASN A 102 3.36 -17.24 16.61
CA ASN A 102 3.15 -17.45 18.05
C ASN A 102 3.65 -16.32 18.97
N ASP A 103 4.41 -15.34 18.47
CA ASP A 103 4.94 -14.23 19.27
C ASP A 103 4.60 -12.87 18.65
N ASP A 104 3.93 -12.00 19.42
CA ASP A 104 3.50 -10.67 18.97
C ASP A 104 4.69 -9.74 18.72
N THR A 105 5.79 -9.90 19.44
CA THR A 105 6.98 -9.08 19.22
C THR A 105 7.61 -9.39 17.86
N THR A 106 7.66 -10.67 17.50
CA THR A 106 8.18 -11.13 16.20
C THR A 106 7.21 -10.79 15.08
N LEU A 107 5.90 -10.94 15.28
CA LEU A 107 4.90 -10.47 14.31
C LEU A 107 5.05 -8.97 14.05
N PHE A 108 5.18 -8.14 15.09
CA PHE A 108 5.37 -6.70 14.94
C PHE A 108 6.61 -6.39 14.09
N LYS A 109 7.74 -7.05 14.36
CA LYS A 109 8.97 -6.85 13.57
C LYS A 109 8.81 -7.30 12.11
N TYR A 110 8.13 -8.43 11.88
CA TYR A 110 7.80 -8.93 10.55
C TYR A 110 6.95 -7.92 9.77
N LEU A 111 5.85 -7.44 10.36
CA LEU A 111 4.96 -6.46 9.74
C LEU A 111 5.62 -5.10 9.55
N TYR A 112 6.44 -4.67 10.51
CA TYR A 112 7.18 -3.41 10.41
C TYR A 112 8.24 -3.47 9.31
N SER A 113 8.96 -4.59 9.17
CA SER A 113 9.87 -4.79 8.03
C SER A 113 9.13 -4.83 6.70
N LEU A 114 7.97 -5.48 6.63
CA LEU A 114 7.13 -5.46 5.43
C LEU A 114 6.68 -4.03 5.09
N TYR A 115 6.30 -3.24 6.10
CA TYR A 115 5.98 -1.83 5.92
C TYR A 115 7.19 -1.03 5.41
N GLN A 116 8.37 -1.18 6.03
CA GLN A 116 9.56 -0.40 5.68
C GLN A 116 10.12 -0.74 4.29
N TYR A 117 10.25 -2.03 3.96
CA TYR A 117 10.92 -2.49 2.74
C TYR A 117 9.94 -2.89 1.62
N GLY A 118 8.67 -3.10 1.93
CA GLY A 118 7.69 -3.68 0.98
C GLY A 118 7.90 -5.17 0.69
N LEU A 119 8.90 -5.81 1.31
CA LEU A 119 9.28 -7.20 1.04
C LEU A 119 9.89 -7.86 2.29
N VAL A 120 9.39 -9.05 2.62
CA VAL A 120 9.91 -9.92 3.70
C VAL A 120 9.80 -11.38 3.28
N LEU A 121 10.64 -12.23 3.85
CA LEU A 121 10.60 -13.68 3.68
C LEU A 121 10.22 -14.35 4.99
N LEU A 122 9.54 -15.49 4.86
CA LEU A 122 9.20 -16.38 5.96
C LEU A 122 9.82 -17.75 5.66
N ASP A 123 10.67 -18.25 6.55
CA ASP A 123 11.24 -19.61 6.46
C ASP A 123 10.51 -20.60 7.36
N ASP A 124 10.75 -21.89 7.10
CA ASP A 124 10.20 -23.02 7.84
C ASP A 124 8.66 -23.03 7.94
N GLY A 125 8.00 -22.54 6.89
CA GLY A 125 6.54 -22.61 6.75
C GLY A 125 6.07 -24.04 6.45
N PRO A 126 4.88 -24.45 6.95
CA PRO A 126 4.37 -25.79 6.71
C PRO A 126 3.98 -26.00 5.24
N VAL A 127 4.35 -27.13 4.64
CA VAL A 127 4.06 -27.45 3.23
C VAL A 127 2.60 -27.88 3.05
N ARG A 128 1.66 -26.92 3.10
CA ARG A 128 0.23 -27.14 2.86
C ARG A 128 -0.47 -25.88 2.38
N GLN A 129 -1.50 -26.06 1.55
CA GLN A 129 -2.18 -24.97 0.84
C GLN A 129 -2.90 -23.98 1.77
N ASP A 130 -3.47 -24.46 2.87
CA ASP A 130 -4.29 -23.67 3.78
C ASP A 130 -3.48 -22.77 4.73
N PHE A 131 -2.16 -22.90 4.76
CA PHE A 131 -1.29 -22.09 5.64
C PHE A 131 -1.43 -20.58 5.39
N LEU A 132 -1.64 -20.15 4.14
CA LEU A 132 -1.84 -18.73 3.83
C LEU A 132 -3.09 -18.14 4.51
N PHE A 133 -4.13 -18.93 4.76
CA PHE A 133 -5.29 -18.48 5.53
C PHE A 133 -4.95 -18.24 6.99
N GLU A 134 -4.15 -19.11 7.58
CA GLU A 134 -3.71 -18.97 8.97
C GLU A 134 -2.84 -17.73 9.14
N LEU A 135 -1.88 -17.53 8.23
CA LEU A 135 -1.05 -16.34 8.22
C LEU A 135 -1.89 -15.07 8.03
N ALA A 136 -2.82 -15.08 7.07
CA ALA A 136 -3.73 -13.94 6.85
C ALA A 136 -4.58 -13.66 8.09
N THR A 137 -5.10 -14.68 8.76
CA THR A 137 -5.90 -14.56 10.00
C THR A 137 -5.06 -14.07 11.17
N ARG A 138 -3.78 -14.45 11.25
CA ARG A 138 -2.83 -13.96 12.25
C ARG A 138 -2.55 -12.47 12.11
N ILE A 139 -2.56 -11.95 10.88
CA ILE A 139 -2.27 -10.55 10.56
C ILE A 139 -3.54 -9.69 10.58
N GLY A 140 -4.64 -10.19 10.01
CA GLY A 140 -5.88 -9.46 9.82
C GLY A 140 -6.92 -10.31 9.09
N TRP A 141 -7.23 -9.95 7.85
CA TRP A 141 -8.20 -10.66 7.02
C TRP A 141 -7.63 -10.97 5.64
N PHE A 142 -8.24 -11.97 5.01
CA PHE A 142 -7.94 -12.35 3.63
C PHE A 142 -8.81 -11.57 2.64
N GLN A 143 -8.23 -11.06 1.55
CA GLN A 143 -8.98 -10.40 0.47
C GLN A 143 -9.33 -11.39 -0.64
N LYS A 144 -10.58 -11.83 -0.67
CA LYS A 144 -11.10 -12.69 -1.74
C LYS A 144 -11.10 -11.95 -3.09
N THR A 145 -10.68 -12.64 -4.15
CA THR A 145 -10.73 -12.13 -5.52
C THR A 145 -11.56 -13.07 -6.41
N TYR A 146 -11.68 -12.74 -7.70
CA TYR A 146 -12.33 -13.61 -8.68
C TYR A 146 -11.53 -14.90 -8.96
N LEU A 147 -10.26 -14.95 -8.56
CA LEU A 147 -9.39 -16.13 -8.62
C LEU A 147 -9.60 -17.06 -7.41
N GLY A 148 -10.68 -16.86 -6.65
CA GLY A 148 -10.97 -17.61 -5.44
C GLY A 148 -10.27 -17.05 -4.21
N ASP A 149 -10.19 -17.90 -3.19
CA ASP A 149 -9.55 -17.56 -1.93
C ASP A 149 -8.03 -17.85 -1.96
N ILE A 150 -7.57 -18.91 -2.62
CA ILE A 150 -6.15 -19.13 -2.89
C ILE A 150 -6.00 -19.56 -4.33
N ASN A 151 -5.16 -18.84 -5.08
CA ASN A 151 -4.81 -19.23 -6.43
C ASN A 151 -3.53 -20.08 -6.43
N ASN A 152 -3.63 -21.34 -6.86
CA ASN A 152 -2.48 -22.24 -6.93
C ASN A 152 -1.73 -22.05 -8.25
N LEU A 153 -0.58 -21.38 -8.19
CA LEU A 153 0.27 -21.18 -9.36
C LEU A 153 1.09 -22.44 -9.64
N LYS A 154 0.76 -23.13 -10.73
CA LYS A 154 1.49 -24.29 -11.26
C LYS A 154 1.43 -24.27 -12.78
N VAL A 155 2.33 -24.99 -13.44
CA VAL A 155 2.25 -25.14 -14.91
C VAL A 155 1.05 -26.00 -15.25
N GLU A 156 0.17 -25.48 -16.11
CA GLU A 156 -1.04 -26.16 -16.57
C GLU A 156 -1.06 -26.29 -18.10
N ASP A 157 -1.75 -27.33 -18.61
CA ASP A 157 -1.86 -27.59 -20.06
C ASP A 157 -2.67 -26.50 -20.78
N ASN A 158 -3.72 -25.99 -20.14
CA ASN A 158 -4.59 -24.93 -20.64
C ASN A 158 -4.62 -23.76 -19.64
N PRO A 159 -3.53 -22.97 -19.54
CA PRO A 159 -3.39 -21.96 -18.52
C PRO A 159 -4.31 -20.76 -18.78
N ILE A 160 -5.09 -20.38 -17.79
CA ILE A 160 -5.96 -19.19 -17.83
C ILE A 160 -5.18 -17.88 -17.61
N SER A 161 -3.95 -17.98 -17.12
CA SER A 161 -3.06 -16.85 -16.85
C SER A 161 -1.62 -17.21 -17.23
N VAL A 162 -0.84 -16.22 -17.63
CA VAL A 162 0.60 -16.37 -17.89
C VAL A 162 1.37 -16.88 -16.66
N GLY A 163 0.85 -16.66 -15.46
CA GLY A 163 1.41 -17.18 -14.20
C GLY A 163 1.33 -18.69 -14.06
N CYS A 164 0.46 -19.37 -14.81
CA CYS A 164 0.35 -20.82 -14.86
C CYS A 164 1.15 -21.43 -16.03
N THR A 165 2.16 -20.71 -16.54
CA THR A 165 3.05 -21.16 -17.62
C THR A 165 4.48 -21.31 -17.13
N ALA A 166 5.31 -22.08 -17.84
CA ALA A 166 6.74 -22.18 -17.55
C ALA A 166 7.57 -20.97 -18.04
N LYS A 167 6.94 -19.91 -18.56
CA LYS A 167 7.63 -18.73 -19.08
C LYS A 167 8.05 -17.81 -17.93
N GLY A 168 9.19 -17.13 -18.11
CA GLY A 168 9.59 -16.08 -17.19
C GLY A 168 8.60 -14.92 -17.18
N LEU A 169 8.23 -14.47 -15.99
CA LEU A 169 7.42 -13.27 -15.80
C LEU A 169 8.34 -12.05 -15.65
N TYR A 170 8.04 -10.99 -16.39
CA TYR A 170 8.71 -9.70 -16.18
C TYR A 170 8.21 -9.07 -14.88
N ILE A 171 8.93 -8.08 -14.35
CA ILE A 171 8.48 -7.30 -13.19
C ILE A 171 7.10 -6.70 -13.47
N HIS A 172 6.16 -6.97 -12.58
CA HIS A 172 4.76 -6.54 -12.66
C HIS A 172 4.18 -6.35 -11.26
N THR A 173 3.03 -5.68 -11.21
CA THR A 173 2.12 -5.68 -10.07
C THR A 173 0.88 -6.48 -10.42
N ASP A 174 0.33 -7.20 -9.46
CA ASP A 174 -0.81 -8.09 -9.70
C ASP A 174 -2.15 -7.35 -9.82
N LEU A 175 -3.02 -7.90 -10.66
CA LEU A 175 -4.40 -7.47 -10.85
C LEU A 175 -4.56 -5.95 -11.12
N PRO A 176 -3.78 -5.32 -12.02
CA PRO A 176 -3.84 -3.87 -12.25
C PRO A 176 -5.13 -3.41 -12.95
N TYR A 177 -5.92 -4.36 -13.46
CA TYR A 177 -7.25 -4.15 -14.04
C TYR A 177 -8.36 -4.07 -12.99
N LEU A 178 -8.07 -4.32 -11.72
CA LEU A 178 -8.99 -4.06 -10.62
C LEU A 178 -8.83 -2.61 -10.15
N ARG A 179 -9.96 -1.96 -9.84
CA ARG A 179 -9.95 -0.59 -9.28
C ARG A 179 -9.26 -0.51 -7.92
N SER A 180 -9.33 -1.61 -7.16
CA SER A 180 -8.68 -1.80 -5.86
C SER A 180 -7.92 -3.12 -5.93
N SER A 181 -6.71 -3.09 -6.48
CA SER A 181 -5.78 -4.22 -6.46
C SER A 181 -5.39 -4.56 -5.00
N PRO A 182 -5.02 -5.81 -4.70
CA PRO A 182 -4.54 -6.18 -3.37
C PRO A 182 -3.32 -5.36 -2.96
N ASP A 183 -3.32 -4.85 -1.73
CA ASP A 183 -2.22 -4.04 -1.20
C ASP A 183 -1.00 -4.90 -0.82
N ILE A 184 -1.23 -6.14 -0.39
CA ILE A 184 -0.21 -7.10 0.04
C ILE A 184 -0.48 -8.44 -0.64
N GLN A 185 0.57 -9.02 -1.22
CA GLN A 185 0.54 -10.38 -1.77
C GLN A 185 1.40 -11.31 -0.90
N ALA A 186 0.87 -12.50 -0.63
CA ALA A 186 1.62 -13.58 0.02
C ALA A 186 1.72 -14.78 -0.94
N LEU A 187 2.95 -15.23 -1.20
CA LEU A 187 3.25 -16.40 -2.01
C LEU A 187 3.90 -17.47 -1.14
N HIS A 188 3.35 -18.69 -1.18
CA HIS A 188 3.84 -19.81 -0.38
C HIS A 188 4.29 -20.95 -1.28
N CYS A 189 5.59 -21.25 -1.24
CA CYS A 189 6.19 -22.31 -2.04
C CYS A 189 5.88 -23.68 -1.42
N LEU A 190 5.07 -24.48 -2.11
CA LEU A 190 4.77 -25.87 -1.73
C LEU A 190 5.75 -26.86 -2.36
N GLU A 191 6.10 -26.63 -3.63
CA GLU A 191 7.03 -27.44 -4.38
C GLU A 191 7.85 -26.51 -5.29
N GLN A 192 9.17 -26.61 -5.19
CA GLN A 192 10.08 -25.82 -6.02
C GLN A 192 10.42 -26.60 -7.29
N SER A 193 10.53 -25.90 -8.42
CA SER A 193 10.96 -26.48 -9.68
C SER A 193 12.38 -27.07 -9.55
N PRO A 194 12.69 -28.22 -10.19
CA PRO A 194 14.05 -28.76 -10.22
C PRO A 194 15.07 -27.85 -10.91
N SER A 195 14.60 -26.91 -11.75
CA SER A 195 15.44 -25.93 -12.43
C SER A 195 14.66 -24.65 -12.76
N GLY A 196 15.31 -23.49 -12.63
CA GLY A 196 14.67 -22.20 -12.88
C GLY A 196 13.69 -21.81 -11.77
N GLY A 197 12.71 -20.96 -12.09
CA GLY A 197 11.66 -20.56 -11.14
C GLY A 197 12.10 -19.56 -10.06
N MET A 198 13.24 -18.89 -10.24
CA MET A 198 13.71 -17.90 -9.28
C MET A 198 12.76 -16.69 -9.24
N SER A 199 12.41 -16.26 -8.03
CA SER A 199 11.68 -15.01 -7.82
C SER A 199 12.60 -13.81 -8.04
N THR A 200 12.07 -12.77 -8.68
CA THR A 200 12.75 -11.49 -8.88
C THR A 200 11.89 -10.36 -8.33
N PHE A 201 12.50 -9.44 -7.59
CA PHE A 201 11.81 -8.31 -6.98
C PHE A 201 12.47 -7.00 -7.37
N ALA A 202 11.70 -5.92 -7.38
CA ALA A 202 12.19 -4.57 -7.60
C ALA A 202 11.38 -3.58 -6.76
N ASP A 203 12.06 -2.58 -6.20
CA ASP A 203 11.40 -1.46 -5.55
C ASP A 203 10.88 -0.47 -6.61
N GLY A 204 9.57 -0.47 -6.80
CA GLY A 204 8.90 0.44 -7.73
C GLY A 204 9.11 1.92 -7.39
N PHE A 205 9.17 2.28 -6.11
CA PHE A 205 9.41 3.67 -5.70
C PHE A 205 10.85 4.10 -5.97
N HIS A 206 11.82 3.21 -5.73
CA HIS A 206 13.21 3.46 -6.13
C HIS A 206 13.33 3.64 -7.66
N ALA A 207 12.71 2.76 -8.44
CA ALA A 207 12.71 2.84 -9.90
C ALA A 207 12.07 4.14 -10.41
N VAL A 208 10.94 4.56 -9.83
CA VAL A 208 10.26 5.83 -10.18
C VAL A 208 11.13 7.04 -9.84
N LYS A 209 11.84 7.02 -8.71
CA LYS A 209 12.77 8.10 -8.33
C LYS A 209 13.94 8.21 -9.31
N GLN A 210 14.49 7.07 -9.76
CA GLN A 210 15.50 7.04 -10.81
C GLN A 210 14.94 7.58 -12.13
N LEU A 211 13.76 7.12 -12.55
CA LEU A 211 13.10 7.57 -13.77
C LEU A 211 12.88 9.08 -13.78
N LYS A 212 12.40 9.65 -12.66
CA LYS A 212 12.18 11.10 -12.52
C LYS A 212 13.47 11.90 -12.74
N ARG A 213 14.60 11.38 -12.24
CA ARG A 213 15.93 12.00 -12.42
C ARG A 213 16.43 11.86 -13.85
N ASP A 214 16.34 10.64 -14.41
CA ASP A 214 17.00 10.28 -15.66
C ASP A 214 16.18 10.66 -16.90
N SER A 215 14.85 10.67 -16.79
CA SER A 215 13.93 11.09 -17.86
C SER A 215 12.65 11.73 -17.29
N PRO A 216 12.69 13.04 -16.98
CA PRO A 216 11.53 13.78 -16.49
C PRO A 216 10.31 13.74 -17.44
N ASP A 217 10.56 13.66 -18.75
CA ASP A 217 9.49 13.55 -19.75
C ASP A 217 8.77 12.20 -19.67
N ALA A 218 9.50 11.09 -19.56
CA ALA A 218 8.91 9.77 -19.38
C ALA A 218 8.17 9.68 -18.03
N PHE A 219 8.75 10.22 -16.96
CA PHE A 219 8.07 10.33 -15.67
C PHE A 219 6.73 11.09 -15.79
N ARG A 220 6.71 12.24 -16.47
CA ARG A 220 5.47 13.00 -16.73
C ARG A 220 4.44 12.18 -17.50
N VAL A 221 4.84 11.48 -18.56
CA VAL A 221 3.91 10.64 -19.33
C VAL A 221 3.34 9.53 -18.46
N LEU A 222 4.16 8.79 -17.73
CA LEU A 222 3.71 7.66 -16.92
C LEU A 222 2.89 8.05 -15.68
N THR A 223 2.99 9.30 -15.22
CA THR A 223 2.20 9.85 -14.11
C THR A 223 0.89 10.51 -14.55
N THR A 224 0.77 10.92 -15.81
CA THR A 224 -0.40 11.67 -16.29
C THR A 224 -1.24 10.94 -17.33
N PHE A 225 -0.64 10.05 -18.13
CA PHE A 225 -1.33 9.38 -19.22
C PHE A 225 -2.03 8.11 -18.70
N PRO A 226 -3.37 8.02 -18.79
CA PRO A 226 -4.09 6.85 -18.34
C PRO A 226 -3.84 5.67 -19.30
N MET A 227 -3.20 4.62 -18.81
CA MET A 227 -3.10 3.35 -19.52
C MET A 227 -4.30 2.47 -19.19
N ARG A 228 -4.77 1.70 -20.19
CA ARG A 228 -5.84 0.73 -19.99
C ARG A 228 -5.26 -0.63 -19.62
N PHE A 229 -5.67 -1.15 -18.48
CA PHE A 229 -5.48 -2.52 -18.04
C PHE A 229 -6.77 -3.30 -18.29
N TYR A 230 -6.65 -4.56 -18.73
CA TYR A 230 -7.77 -5.39 -19.14
C TYR A 230 -7.49 -6.87 -18.87
N ASP A 231 -8.51 -7.59 -18.44
CA ASP A 231 -8.49 -9.05 -18.31
C ASP A 231 -9.89 -9.62 -18.55
N GLU A 232 -9.99 -10.74 -19.26
CA GLU A 232 -11.25 -11.45 -19.52
C GLU A 232 -11.02 -12.95 -19.56
N GLY A 233 -12.00 -13.72 -19.09
CA GLY A 233 -11.89 -15.17 -19.07
C GLY A 233 -12.98 -15.84 -18.25
N VAL A 234 -12.71 -17.07 -17.84
CA VAL A 234 -13.56 -17.87 -16.95
C VAL A 234 -12.74 -18.28 -15.74
N ALA A 235 -13.27 -18.04 -14.54
CA ALA A 235 -12.66 -18.42 -13.27
C ALA A 235 -13.70 -19.11 -12.37
N ASP A 236 -13.38 -19.30 -11.08
CA ASP A 236 -14.20 -20.02 -10.10
C ASP A 236 -15.65 -19.54 -10.00
N PHE A 237 -15.91 -18.26 -10.29
CA PHE A 237 -17.23 -17.64 -10.19
C PHE A 237 -17.92 -17.46 -11.55
N GLY A 238 -17.34 -17.98 -12.64
CA GLY A 238 -17.85 -17.88 -14.00
C GLY A 238 -17.06 -16.93 -14.89
N GLU A 239 -17.72 -16.46 -15.95
CA GLU A 239 -17.14 -15.49 -16.90
C GLU A 239 -16.90 -14.14 -16.22
N TYR A 240 -15.75 -13.52 -16.53
CA TYR A 240 -15.40 -12.19 -16.07
C TYR A 240 -14.82 -11.34 -17.21
N CYS A 241 -14.99 -10.03 -17.06
CA CYS A 241 -14.42 -9.01 -17.94
C CYS A 241 -14.12 -7.78 -17.08
N PHE A 242 -12.85 -7.51 -16.84
CA PHE A 242 -12.37 -6.37 -16.05
C PHE A 242 -11.63 -5.38 -16.94
N GLY A 243 -11.84 -4.11 -16.66
CA GLY A 243 -11.13 -3.03 -17.33
C GLY A 243 -10.99 -1.83 -16.41
N PHE A 244 -9.77 -1.36 -16.25
CA PHE A 244 -9.46 -0.17 -15.47
C PHE A 244 -8.46 0.69 -16.22
N SER A 245 -8.60 2.01 -16.10
CA SER A 245 -7.65 2.94 -16.71
C SER A 245 -7.10 3.87 -15.65
N ALA A 246 -5.78 3.89 -15.54
CA ALA A 246 -5.05 4.74 -14.61
C ALA A 246 -3.63 4.99 -15.15
N PRO A 247 -2.96 6.06 -14.70
CA PRO A 247 -1.53 6.21 -14.93
C PRO A 247 -0.75 5.02 -14.37
N MET A 248 0.37 4.69 -14.99
CA MET A 248 1.26 3.62 -14.50
C MET A 248 1.83 3.97 -13.12
N ILE A 249 2.13 5.25 -12.90
CA ILE A 249 2.65 5.76 -11.63
C ILE A 249 1.57 6.65 -11.03
N LYS A 250 0.98 6.21 -9.92
CA LYS A 250 -0.01 6.99 -9.17
C LYS A 250 0.69 7.80 -8.08
N MET A 251 0.55 9.13 -8.12
CA MET A 251 1.03 10.01 -7.06
C MET A 251 0.08 9.93 -5.85
N LEU A 252 0.61 10.11 -4.63
CA LEU A 252 -0.24 10.33 -3.46
C LEU A 252 -0.66 11.81 -3.48
N ASP A 253 -1.97 12.05 -3.44
CA ASP A 253 -2.58 13.38 -3.38
C ASP A 253 -2.54 13.94 -1.95
#